data_AF-A0A2G6KPL3-F1
#
_entry.id   AF-A0A2G6KPL3-F1
#
_cell.length_a   1.000
_cell.length_b   1.000
_cell.length_c   1.000
_cell.angle_alpha   90.00
_cell.angle_beta   90.00
_cell.angle_gamma   90.00
#
_symmetry.space_group_name_H-M   'P 1'
#
loop_
_entity.id
_entity.type
_entity.pdbx_description
1 polymer ?
#
loop_
_entity_poly.entity_id
_entity_poly.type
_entity_poly.pdbx_seq_one_letter_code
_entity_poly.pdbx_strand_id
1 'polypeptide(L)'
;MDVGVRSINALLGVARGQRLGLLAGSGVGKSALLAMMTRNTDADVTVVALIGERGREVAEFVGETLGPEGLRRSVVVAVPADQSPLQRLHGAMCATSIAEQFRDQGKDVLLLVDSLTRYAQAQREIGLAVGEPPATRGYPPSAFTRLPQLIERAGQVRGGGSITAFYTVLAEGDDQNDPIVDAARAVLDGHVVLSRSLAESGHYPAVDIEASVSRLMSQVASDEHQQLAQRFRRLYSHYRGNEDLIKLGVYQKGSDPETDEAIQAWPLMQRFLRQAPGERVSVSESIAQLRRIMQGALPADESGLEPDLRQSGA
;
A
#
# COMPACT_ATOMS: atom_id res chain seq x y z
N MET A 1 12.41 1.71 6.14
CA MET A 1 11.80 2.97 5.67
C MET A 1 10.49 3.14 6.37
N ASP A 2 10.19 4.35 6.82
CA ASP A 2 8.91 4.67 7.43
C ASP A 2 7.95 5.19 6.37
N VAL A 3 6.79 4.53 6.20
CA VAL A 3 5.73 5.02 5.30
C VAL A 3 4.59 5.69 6.07
N GLY A 4 4.72 5.77 7.39
CA GLY A 4 3.77 6.43 8.28
C GLY A 4 2.41 5.74 8.41
N VAL A 5 2.30 4.48 7.96
CA VAL A 5 1.08 3.67 8.01
C VAL A 5 1.34 2.48 8.92
N ARG A 6 0.67 2.44 10.07
CA ARG A 6 0.91 1.51 11.17
C ARG A 6 0.86 0.04 10.75
N SER A 7 -0.18 -0.35 10.02
CA SER A 7 -0.33 -1.73 9.54
C SER A 7 0.81 -2.15 8.61
N ILE A 8 1.27 -1.27 7.72
CA ILE A 8 2.39 -1.54 6.81
C ILE A 8 3.71 -1.57 7.58
N ASN A 9 3.98 -0.55 8.40
CA ASN A 9 5.20 -0.44 9.20
C ASN A 9 5.40 -1.64 10.13
N ALA A 10 4.34 -2.05 10.85
CA ALA A 10 4.44 -3.12 11.85
C ALA A 10 4.30 -4.54 11.28
N LEU A 11 3.45 -4.78 10.28
CA LEU A 11 3.10 -6.15 9.87
C LEU A 11 3.69 -6.57 8.52
N LEU A 12 4.20 -5.60 7.76
CA LEU A 12 4.88 -5.84 6.49
C LEU A 12 6.35 -5.46 6.58
N GLY A 13 6.70 -4.32 7.17
CA GLY A 13 8.09 -3.85 7.22
C GLY A 13 8.65 -3.54 5.83
N VAL A 14 8.99 -2.28 5.59
CA VAL A 14 9.46 -1.81 4.28
C VAL A 14 10.96 -1.51 4.33
N ALA A 15 11.74 -2.21 3.51
CA ALA A 15 13.17 -1.94 3.36
C ALA A 15 13.39 -0.71 2.46
N ARG A 16 14.47 0.04 2.71
CA ARG A 16 14.88 1.11 1.77
C ARG A 16 15.32 0.47 0.47
N GLY A 17 14.89 1.01 -0.67
CA GLY A 17 15.13 0.44 -1.99
C GLY A 17 14.18 -0.70 -2.38
N GLN A 18 13.20 -1.05 -1.53
CA GLN A 18 12.25 -2.13 -1.84
C GLN A 18 11.23 -1.70 -2.90
N ARG A 19 10.80 -2.66 -3.74
CA ARG A 19 9.72 -2.48 -4.72
C ARG A 19 8.51 -3.29 -4.30
N LEU A 20 7.41 -2.61 -4.00
CA LEU A 20 6.17 -3.22 -3.53
C LEU A 20 5.03 -2.98 -4.51
N GLY A 21 4.18 -3.99 -4.68
CA GLY A 21 2.90 -3.83 -5.35
C GLY A 21 1.86 -3.25 -4.40
N LEU A 22 0.94 -2.42 -4.90
CA LEU A 22 -0.30 -2.06 -4.21
C LEU A 22 -1.48 -2.55 -5.06
N LEU A 23 -1.99 -3.72 -4.72
CA LEU A 23 -3.12 -4.33 -5.44
C LEU A 23 -4.40 -3.77 -4.86
N ALA A 24 -5.18 -3.10 -5.70
CA ALA A 24 -6.40 -2.44 -5.27
C ALA A 24 -7.46 -2.46 -6.36
N GLY A 25 -8.71 -2.68 -5.95
CA GLY A 25 -9.88 -2.41 -6.78
C GLY A 25 -10.25 -0.92 -6.79
N SER A 26 -11.29 -0.58 -7.55
CA SER A 26 -11.89 0.75 -7.46
C SER A 26 -12.61 0.94 -6.11
N GLY A 27 -12.52 2.14 -5.53
CA GLY A 27 -13.28 2.51 -4.32
C GLY A 27 -12.76 1.96 -2.98
N VAL A 28 -11.68 1.18 -2.96
CA VAL A 28 -11.16 0.56 -1.72
C VAL A 28 -10.20 1.44 -0.91
N GLY A 29 -10.04 2.72 -1.29
CA GLY A 29 -9.17 3.67 -0.59
C GLY A 29 -7.72 3.76 -1.10
N LYS A 30 -7.43 3.30 -2.33
CA LYS A 30 -6.11 3.41 -2.99
C LYS A 30 -5.51 4.81 -2.87
N SER A 31 -6.21 5.82 -3.38
CA SER A 31 -5.73 7.21 -3.43
C SER A 31 -5.49 7.80 -2.04
N ALA A 32 -6.36 7.48 -1.08
CA ALA A 32 -6.18 7.90 0.31
C ALA A 32 -4.92 7.30 0.93
N LEU A 33 -4.65 6.01 0.70
CA LEU A 33 -3.43 5.36 1.18
C LEU A 33 -2.16 5.92 0.54
N LEU A 34 -2.17 6.19 -0.78
CA LEU A 34 -1.05 6.84 -1.47
C LEU A 34 -0.75 8.22 -0.86
N ALA A 35 -1.78 9.00 -0.55
CA ALA A 35 -1.62 10.30 0.08
C ALA A 35 -1.12 10.20 1.53
N MET A 36 -1.62 9.22 2.30
CA MET A 36 -1.07 8.91 3.64
C MET A 36 0.43 8.63 3.58
N MET A 37 0.85 7.75 2.66
CA MET A 37 2.28 7.43 2.49
C MET A 37 3.08 8.66 2.08
N THR A 38 2.56 9.48 1.16
CA THR A 38 3.25 10.70 0.70
C THR A 38 3.43 11.73 1.82
N ARG A 39 2.40 11.96 2.64
CA ARG A 39 2.49 12.90 3.78
C ARG A 39 3.31 12.39 4.93
N ASN A 40 3.26 11.08 5.20
CA ASN A 40 3.74 10.55 6.48
C ASN A 40 5.08 9.80 6.39
N THR A 41 5.65 9.62 5.20
CA THR A 41 6.95 8.95 5.03
C THR A 41 8.14 9.73 5.60
N ASP A 42 9.25 9.05 5.92
CA ASP A 42 10.54 9.65 6.26
C ASP A 42 11.47 9.92 5.04
N ALA A 43 11.02 9.66 3.81
CA ALA A 43 11.78 9.98 2.60
C ALA A 43 12.11 11.48 2.47
N ASP A 44 13.28 11.76 1.89
CA ASP A 44 13.72 13.11 1.54
C ASP A 44 12.82 13.73 0.47
N VAL A 45 12.43 12.93 -0.53
CA VAL A 45 11.61 13.35 -1.67
C VAL A 45 10.58 12.25 -1.99
N THR A 46 9.36 12.65 -2.31
CA THR A 46 8.37 11.75 -2.90
C THR A 46 8.18 12.08 -4.38
N VAL A 47 8.16 11.07 -5.25
CA VAL A 47 7.83 11.23 -6.66
C VAL A 47 6.56 10.43 -6.93
N VAL A 48 5.52 11.10 -7.45
CA VAL A 48 4.23 10.48 -7.74
C VAL A 48 3.98 10.51 -9.24
N ALA A 49 3.80 9.35 -9.85
CA ALA A 49 3.40 9.19 -11.24
C ALA A 49 1.91 8.83 -11.31
N LEU A 50 1.10 9.68 -11.95
CA LEU A 50 -0.34 9.45 -12.17
C LEU A 50 -0.56 9.22 -13.66
N ILE A 51 -0.73 7.96 -14.06
CA ILE A 51 -0.66 7.50 -15.45
C ILE A 51 -2.01 6.92 -15.85
N GLY A 52 -2.65 7.53 -16.84
CA GLY A 52 -3.91 7.04 -17.41
C GLY A 52 -5.12 7.16 -16.48
N GLU A 53 -5.02 7.92 -15.40
CA GLU A 53 -6.17 8.29 -14.56
C GLU A 53 -6.98 9.41 -15.24
N ARG A 54 -8.23 9.62 -14.81
CA ARG A 54 -9.04 10.71 -15.39
C ARG A 54 -8.50 12.07 -14.92
N GLY A 55 -8.54 13.08 -15.79
CA GLY A 55 -8.01 14.42 -15.45
C GLY A 55 -8.63 15.03 -14.18
N ARG A 56 -9.92 14.80 -13.94
CA ARG A 56 -10.59 15.23 -12.70
C ARG A 56 -10.06 14.51 -11.45
N GLU A 57 -9.78 13.21 -11.55
CA GLU A 57 -9.26 12.39 -10.45
C GLU A 57 -7.82 12.81 -10.13
N VAL A 58 -7.04 13.18 -11.16
CA VAL A 58 -5.71 13.78 -10.99
C VAL A 58 -5.78 15.12 -10.26
N ALA A 59 -6.69 16.02 -10.69
CA ALA A 59 -6.84 17.33 -10.08
C ALA A 59 -7.28 17.23 -8.60
N GLU A 60 -8.24 16.37 -8.30
CA GLU A 60 -8.70 16.07 -6.93
C GLU A 60 -7.58 15.47 -6.09
N PHE A 61 -6.82 14.50 -6.63
CA PHE A 61 -5.71 13.91 -5.90
C PHE A 61 -4.65 14.95 -5.54
N VAL A 62 -4.24 15.80 -6.50
CA VAL A 62 -3.19 16.80 -6.29
C VAL A 62 -3.67 17.93 -5.38
N GLY A 63 -4.86 18.48 -5.63
CA GLY A 63 -5.38 19.65 -4.93
C GLY A 63 -5.92 19.35 -3.53
N GLU A 64 -6.64 18.24 -3.37
CA GLU A 64 -7.39 17.94 -2.15
C GLU A 64 -6.78 16.77 -1.38
N THR A 65 -6.55 15.64 -2.05
CA THR A 65 -6.13 14.41 -1.34
C THR A 65 -4.69 14.52 -0.84
N LEU A 66 -3.77 14.98 -1.68
CA LEU A 66 -2.37 15.21 -1.35
C LEU A 66 -2.20 16.55 -0.63
N GLY A 67 -2.84 17.58 -1.17
CA GLY A 67 -2.90 18.93 -0.62
C GLY A 67 -1.56 19.66 -0.60
N PRO A 68 -1.54 20.92 -0.13
CA PRO A 68 -0.33 21.74 -0.09
C PRO A 68 0.78 21.13 0.76
N GLU A 69 0.42 20.45 1.86
CA GLU A 69 1.39 19.80 2.74
C GLU A 69 2.11 18.65 2.04
N GLY A 70 1.35 17.74 1.40
CA GLY A 70 1.93 16.63 0.67
C GLY A 70 2.78 17.08 -0.52
N LEU A 71 2.41 18.19 -1.17
CA LEU A 71 3.14 18.75 -2.31
C LEU A 71 4.48 19.40 -1.95
N ARG A 72 4.69 19.86 -0.70
CA ARG A 72 5.93 20.57 -0.30
C ARG A 72 7.22 19.80 -0.59
N ARG A 73 7.16 18.47 -0.55
CA ARG A 73 8.29 17.57 -0.80
C ARG A 73 8.04 16.57 -1.94
N SER A 74 7.04 16.85 -2.78
CA SER A 74 6.61 15.92 -3.81
C SER A 74 6.79 16.48 -5.21
N VAL A 75 7.29 15.65 -6.12
CA VAL A 75 7.22 15.90 -7.56
C VAL A 75 6.10 15.03 -8.13
N VAL A 76 5.13 15.65 -8.79
CA VAL A 76 4.01 14.93 -9.42
C VAL A 76 4.17 14.97 -10.94
N VAL A 77 4.23 13.79 -11.57
CA VAL A 77 4.19 13.62 -13.02
C VAL A 77 2.84 13.01 -13.37
N ALA A 78 1.95 13.79 -13.97
CA ALA A 78 0.62 13.33 -14.35
C ALA A 78 0.47 13.29 -15.88
N VAL A 79 0.03 12.14 -16.40
CA VAL A 79 -0.34 11.95 -17.80
C VAL A 79 -1.72 11.30 -17.85
N PRO A 80 -2.80 12.11 -18.00
CA PRO A 80 -4.16 11.61 -17.95
C PRO A 80 -4.53 10.66 -19.10
N ALA A 81 -5.68 9.98 -18.96
CA ALA A 81 -6.17 8.97 -19.90
C ALA A 81 -6.42 9.48 -21.34
N ASP A 82 -6.67 10.79 -21.51
CA ASP A 82 -6.91 11.42 -22.80
C ASP A 82 -5.63 11.69 -23.62
N GLN A 83 -4.46 11.47 -23.01
CA GLN A 83 -3.16 11.60 -23.67
C GLN A 83 -2.78 10.33 -24.44
N SER A 84 -1.88 10.49 -25.42
CA SER A 84 -1.43 9.37 -26.23
C SER A 84 -0.79 8.25 -25.39
N PRO A 85 -0.90 6.98 -25.82
CA PRO A 85 -0.24 5.86 -25.13
C PRO A 85 1.26 6.09 -24.93
N LEU A 86 1.93 6.71 -25.90
CA LEU A 86 3.36 7.01 -25.82
C LEU A 86 3.68 8.01 -24.70
N GLN A 87 2.88 9.07 -24.56
CA GLN A 87 3.02 10.00 -23.45
C GLN A 87 2.79 9.31 -22.11
N ARG A 88 1.82 8.40 -22.01
CA ARG A 88 1.55 7.65 -20.77
C ARG A 88 2.75 6.78 -20.36
N LEU A 89 3.37 6.07 -21.31
CA LEU A 89 4.62 5.34 -21.04
C LEU A 89 5.75 6.27 -20.61
N HIS A 90 5.94 7.38 -21.33
CA HIS A 90 6.98 8.36 -21.04
C HIS A 90 6.77 9.05 -19.69
N GLY A 91 5.52 9.27 -19.25
CA GLY A 91 5.20 9.81 -17.94
C GLY A 91 5.75 8.96 -16.81
N ALA A 92 5.51 7.65 -16.86
CA ALA A 92 6.05 6.71 -15.86
C ALA A 92 7.59 6.71 -15.89
N MET A 93 8.19 6.63 -17.08
CA MET A 93 9.65 6.63 -17.22
C MET A 93 10.29 7.95 -16.78
N CYS A 94 9.62 9.08 -17.00
CA CYS A 94 10.04 10.40 -16.56
C CYS A 94 10.05 10.48 -15.04
N ALA A 95 8.96 10.05 -14.38
CA ALA A 95 8.89 9.98 -12.92
C ALA A 95 10.00 9.12 -12.33
N THR A 96 10.26 7.94 -12.90
CA THR A 96 11.37 7.08 -12.48
C THR A 96 12.73 7.77 -12.67
N SER A 97 12.92 8.51 -13.77
CA SER A 97 14.17 9.24 -14.04
C SER A 97 14.39 10.38 -13.04
N ILE A 98 13.32 11.08 -12.64
CA ILE A 98 13.37 12.10 -11.58
C ILE A 98 13.77 11.45 -10.25
N ALA A 99 13.21 10.28 -9.91
CA ALA A 99 13.58 9.55 -8.71
C ALA A 99 15.05 9.09 -8.73
N GLU A 100 15.54 8.60 -9.86
CA GLU A 100 16.96 8.26 -10.07
C GLU A 100 17.87 9.47 -9.87
N GLN A 101 17.50 10.63 -10.42
CA GLN A 101 18.28 11.86 -10.26
C GLN A 101 18.42 12.28 -8.80
N PHE A 102 17.38 12.12 -7.97
CA PHE A 102 17.47 12.38 -6.53
C PHE A 102 18.27 11.30 -5.78
N ARG A 103 18.06 10.01 -6.12
CA ARG A 103 18.83 8.89 -5.56
C ARG A 103 20.34 9.08 -5.79
N ASP A 104 20.72 9.49 -6.99
CA ASP A 104 22.11 9.68 -7.39
C ASP A 104 22.75 10.91 -6.70
N GLN A 105 21.92 11.83 -6.17
CA GLN A 105 22.34 12.90 -5.25
C GLN A 105 22.41 12.46 -3.79
N GLY A 106 22.26 11.15 -3.51
CA GLY A 106 22.33 10.59 -2.17
C GLY A 106 21.01 10.64 -1.39
N LYS A 107 19.87 10.92 -2.03
CA LYS A 107 18.56 11.04 -1.37
C LYS A 107 17.82 9.72 -1.25
N ASP A 108 17.07 9.57 -0.17
CA ASP A 108 16.08 8.50 -0.02
C ASP A 108 14.75 8.96 -0.61
N VAL A 109 14.29 8.27 -1.67
CA VAL A 109 13.12 8.64 -2.47
C VAL A 109 12.01 7.62 -2.28
N LEU A 110 10.78 8.12 -2.05
CA LEU A 110 9.56 7.34 -2.20
C LEU A 110 9.02 7.53 -3.62
N LEU A 111 8.99 6.48 -4.44
CA LEU A 111 8.37 6.50 -5.77
C LEU A 111 6.99 5.83 -5.73
N LEU A 112 5.94 6.56 -6.05
CA LEU A 112 4.58 6.05 -6.16
C LEU A 112 4.16 6.05 -7.63
N VAL A 113 3.85 4.89 -8.21
CA VAL A 113 3.41 4.77 -9.61
C VAL A 113 1.99 4.25 -9.65
N ASP A 114 1.06 5.10 -10.06
CA ASP A 114 -0.36 4.78 -10.22
C ASP A 114 -0.77 4.93 -11.69
N SER A 115 -0.81 3.88 -12.52
CA SER A 115 -0.61 2.46 -12.17
C SER A 115 0.22 1.69 -13.21
N LEU A 116 0.79 0.55 -12.79
CA LEU A 116 1.39 -0.40 -13.73
C LEU A 116 0.37 -0.98 -14.70
N THR A 117 -0.89 -1.14 -14.28
CA THR A 117 -1.97 -1.58 -15.16
C THR A 117 -2.14 -0.60 -16.32
N ARG A 118 -2.21 0.71 -16.04
CA ARG A 118 -2.32 1.74 -17.08
C ARG A 118 -1.07 1.85 -17.95
N TYR A 119 0.11 1.63 -17.37
CA TYR A 119 1.37 1.56 -18.11
C TYR A 119 1.38 0.37 -19.10
N ALA A 120 1.02 -0.83 -18.65
CA ALA A 120 0.93 -2.02 -19.50
C ALA A 120 -0.16 -1.88 -20.58
N GLN A 121 -1.31 -1.27 -20.25
CA GLN A 121 -2.36 -0.97 -21.22
C GLN A 121 -1.88 -0.02 -22.31
N ALA A 122 -1.11 1.02 -21.95
CA ALA A 122 -0.51 1.92 -22.94
C ALA A 122 0.47 1.18 -23.88
N GLN A 123 1.30 0.28 -23.35
CA GLN A 123 2.17 -0.56 -24.18
C GLN A 123 1.36 -1.52 -25.06
N ARG A 124 0.25 -2.08 -24.56
CA ARG A 124 -0.67 -2.90 -25.36
C ARG A 124 -1.22 -2.14 -26.55
N GLU A 125 -1.71 -0.91 -26.35
CA GLU A 125 -2.24 -0.06 -27.43
C GLU A 125 -1.17 0.19 -28.51
N ILE A 126 0.08 0.47 -28.10
CA ILE A 126 1.20 0.67 -29.04
C ILE A 126 1.55 -0.61 -29.78
N GLY A 127 1.70 -1.72 -29.07
CA GLY A 127 2.07 -3.02 -29.65
C GLY A 127 1.06 -3.47 -30.70
N LEU A 128 -0.24 -3.35 -30.39
CA LEU A 128 -1.30 -3.68 -31.35
C LEU A 128 -1.29 -2.76 -32.57
N ALA A 129 -1.02 -1.46 -32.40
CA ALA A 129 -0.94 -0.52 -33.51
C ALA A 129 0.21 -0.81 -34.48
N VAL A 130 1.32 -1.39 -33.99
CA VAL A 130 2.47 -1.80 -34.83
C VAL A 130 2.41 -3.27 -35.28
N GLY A 131 1.30 -3.97 -34.99
CA GLY A 131 1.04 -5.33 -35.46
C GLY A 131 1.59 -6.46 -34.59
N GLU A 132 1.96 -6.20 -33.32
CA GLU A 132 2.31 -7.27 -32.39
C GLU A 132 1.08 -8.14 -32.07
N PRO A 133 1.20 -9.48 -32.11
CA PRO A 133 0.07 -10.37 -31.81
C PRO A 133 -0.29 -10.34 -30.31
N PRO A 134 -1.58 -10.35 -29.95
CA PRO A 134 -2.01 -10.43 -28.55
C PRO A 134 -1.89 -11.87 -28.02
N ALA A 135 -0.74 -12.20 -27.44
CA ALA A 135 -0.45 -13.56 -26.98
C ALA A 135 -1.15 -13.94 -25.66
N THR A 136 -1.05 -13.10 -24.62
CA THR A 136 -1.49 -13.46 -23.26
C THR A 136 -2.68 -12.59 -22.86
N ARG A 137 -3.89 -13.16 -22.90
CA ARG A 137 -5.17 -12.49 -22.57
C ARG A 137 -5.32 -11.09 -23.21
N GLY A 138 -4.94 -10.95 -24.48
CA GLY A 138 -5.06 -9.68 -25.19
C GLY A 138 -3.86 -8.74 -25.07
N TYR A 139 -2.85 -9.07 -24.25
CA TYR A 139 -1.61 -8.29 -24.16
C TYR A 139 -0.54 -8.84 -25.11
N PRO A 140 0.17 -7.97 -25.85
CA PRO A 140 1.32 -8.37 -26.64
C PRO A 140 2.53 -8.66 -25.73
N PRO A 141 3.53 -9.44 -26.19
CA PRO A 141 4.73 -9.74 -25.41
C PRO A 141 5.47 -8.49 -24.91
N SER A 142 5.45 -7.40 -25.69
CA SER A 142 6.11 -6.14 -25.30
C SER A 142 5.58 -5.57 -23.98
N ALA A 143 4.29 -5.71 -23.67
CA ALA A 143 3.71 -5.24 -22.40
C ALA A 143 4.37 -5.91 -21.18
N PHE A 144 4.68 -7.19 -21.27
CA PHE A 144 5.32 -7.94 -20.19
C PHE A 144 6.82 -7.68 -20.10
N THR A 145 7.50 -7.40 -21.22
CA THR A 145 8.94 -7.04 -21.20
C THR A 145 9.18 -5.64 -20.64
N ARG A 146 8.23 -4.72 -20.80
CA ARG A 146 8.34 -3.33 -20.30
C ARG A 146 8.18 -3.20 -18.79
N LEU A 147 7.38 -4.07 -18.17
CA LEU A 147 7.13 -4.01 -16.72
C LEU A 147 8.44 -4.21 -15.90
N PRO A 148 9.23 -5.28 -16.10
CA PRO A 148 10.52 -5.43 -15.41
C PRO A 148 11.47 -4.26 -15.68
N GLN A 149 11.57 -3.79 -16.94
CA GLN A 149 12.44 -2.67 -17.31
C GLN A 149 12.14 -1.38 -16.53
N LEU A 150 10.87 -1.14 -16.19
CA LEU A 150 10.49 0.01 -15.36
C LEU A 150 10.72 -0.26 -13.87
N ILE A 151 10.35 -1.45 -13.38
CA ILE A 151 10.39 -1.81 -11.96
C ILE A 151 11.83 -1.93 -11.45
N GLU A 152 12.72 -2.54 -12.23
CA GLU A 152 14.11 -2.81 -11.83
C GLU A 152 14.98 -1.55 -11.71
N ARG A 153 14.51 -0.42 -12.23
CA ARG A 153 15.18 0.89 -12.07
C ARG A 153 15.14 1.42 -10.64
N ALA A 154 14.14 1.01 -9.86
CA ALA A 154 14.06 1.30 -8.44
C ALA A 154 14.96 0.35 -7.64
N GLY A 155 15.53 0.86 -6.54
CA GLY A 155 16.50 0.13 -5.74
C GLY A 155 17.43 1.05 -4.96
N GLN A 156 18.31 0.46 -4.16
CA GLN A 156 19.37 1.14 -3.44
C GLN A 156 20.68 1.10 -4.24
N VAL A 157 21.44 2.21 -4.24
CA VAL A 157 22.81 2.26 -4.78
C VAL A 157 23.82 2.28 -3.64
N ARG A 158 24.88 1.48 -3.75
CA ARG A 158 25.92 1.39 -2.71
C ARG A 158 26.63 2.74 -2.55
N GLY A 159 26.58 3.30 -1.34
CA GLY A 159 27.19 4.61 -1.05
C GLY A 159 26.41 5.80 -1.60
N GLY A 160 25.21 5.59 -2.15
CA GLY A 160 24.30 6.63 -2.62
C GLY A 160 22.95 6.56 -1.90
N GLY A 161 21.93 7.14 -2.53
CA GLY A 161 20.55 7.14 -2.03
C GLY A 161 19.80 5.84 -2.35
N SER A 162 18.49 5.88 -2.15
CA SER A 162 17.59 4.76 -2.47
C SER A 162 16.29 5.21 -3.14
N ILE A 163 15.70 4.34 -3.94
CA ILE A 163 14.33 4.49 -4.44
C ILE A 163 13.52 3.32 -3.89
N THR A 164 12.67 3.59 -2.92
CA THR A 164 11.65 2.65 -2.46
C THR A 164 10.38 2.93 -3.25
N ALA A 165 9.84 1.93 -3.92
CA ALA A 165 8.76 2.12 -4.88
C ALA A 165 7.49 1.35 -4.51
N PHE A 166 6.34 2.02 -4.61
CA PHE A 166 5.02 1.38 -4.61
C PHE A 166 4.39 1.52 -5.99
N TYR A 167 4.10 0.38 -6.59
CA TYR A 167 3.49 0.27 -7.90
C TYR A 167 2.05 -0.21 -7.74
N THR A 168 1.07 0.64 -8.04
CA THR A 168 -0.32 0.20 -7.97
C THR A 168 -0.63 -0.73 -9.15
N VAL A 169 -1.42 -1.76 -8.86
CA VAL A 169 -1.94 -2.67 -9.87
C VAL A 169 -3.44 -2.77 -9.63
N LEU A 170 -4.21 -2.40 -10.65
CA LEU A 170 -5.66 -2.45 -10.61
C LEU A 170 -6.09 -3.89 -10.82
N ALA A 171 -6.70 -4.51 -9.82
CA ALA A 171 -7.35 -5.81 -9.94
C ALA A 171 -8.84 -5.56 -10.24
N GLU A 172 -9.26 -5.79 -11.49
CA GLU A 172 -10.67 -5.69 -11.87
C GLU A 172 -11.46 -6.84 -11.20
N GLY A 173 -12.35 -6.50 -10.25
CA GLY A 173 -13.33 -7.45 -9.70
C GLY A 173 -12.77 -8.59 -8.87
N ASP A 174 -11.74 -8.35 -8.04
CA ASP A 174 -11.04 -9.37 -7.23
C ASP A 174 -10.45 -10.54 -8.06
N ASP A 175 -10.36 -10.40 -9.40
CA ASP A 175 -9.74 -11.41 -10.26
C ASP A 175 -8.23 -11.43 -10.03
N GLN A 176 -7.78 -12.37 -9.20
CA GLN A 176 -6.36 -12.60 -8.96
C GLN A 176 -5.63 -13.18 -10.18
N ASN A 177 -6.35 -13.51 -11.27
CA ASN A 177 -5.76 -14.07 -12.48
C ASN A 177 -5.45 -13.00 -13.56
N ASP A 178 -5.44 -11.71 -13.22
CA ASP A 178 -4.97 -10.67 -14.14
C ASP A 178 -3.48 -10.90 -14.47
N PRO A 179 -3.10 -11.06 -15.76
CA PRO A 179 -1.72 -11.35 -16.15
C PRO A 179 -0.74 -10.22 -15.79
N ILE A 180 -1.21 -8.99 -15.61
CA ILE A 180 -0.41 -7.87 -15.12
C ILE A 180 -0.13 -8.01 -13.63
N VAL A 181 -1.12 -8.47 -12.84
CA VAL A 181 -0.93 -8.78 -11.42
C VAL A 181 0.12 -9.88 -11.25
N ASP A 182 0.02 -10.96 -12.02
CA ASP A 182 0.98 -12.06 -11.99
C ASP A 182 2.40 -11.62 -12.40
N ALA A 183 2.51 -10.88 -13.51
CA ALA A 183 3.79 -10.35 -13.97
C ALA A 183 4.42 -9.39 -12.96
N ALA A 184 3.62 -8.52 -12.32
CA ALA A 184 4.10 -7.62 -11.28
C ALA A 184 4.58 -8.40 -10.04
N ARG A 185 3.79 -9.38 -9.56
CA ARG A 185 4.15 -10.23 -8.40
C ARG A 185 5.44 -11.03 -8.61
N ALA A 186 5.76 -11.38 -9.86
CA ALA A 186 6.99 -12.10 -10.20
C ALA A 186 8.24 -11.23 -10.02
N VAL A 187 8.16 -9.92 -10.29
CA VAL A 187 9.30 -9.00 -10.27
C VAL A 187 9.42 -8.22 -8.96
N LEU A 188 8.30 -7.96 -8.28
CA LEU A 188 8.26 -7.16 -7.06
C LEU A 188 8.73 -7.94 -5.82
N ASP A 189 9.22 -7.21 -4.81
CA ASP A 189 9.75 -7.73 -3.55
C ASP A 189 8.65 -7.97 -2.50
N GLY A 190 7.37 -7.96 -2.91
CA GLY A 190 6.21 -8.05 -2.04
C GLY A 190 5.04 -7.25 -2.57
N HIS A 191 3.93 -7.28 -1.84
CA HIS A 191 2.74 -6.52 -2.18
C HIS A 191 1.83 -6.25 -0.97
N VAL A 192 1.09 -5.15 -1.07
CA VAL A 192 0.00 -4.75 -0.18
C VAL A 192 -1.31 -4.92 -0.94
N VAL A 193 -2.28 -5.62 -0.36
CA VAL A 193 -3.60 -5.84 -0.95
C VAL A 193 -4.62 -4.98 -0.21
N LEU A 194 -5.44 -4.24 -0.96
CA LEU A 194 -6.59 -3.53 -0.42
C LEU A 194 -7.87 -4.33 -0.65
N SER A 195 -8.53 -4.71 0.45
CA SER A 195 -9.74 -5.53 0.43
C SER A 195 -11.00 -4.70 0.31
N ARG A 196 -11.87 -5.08 -0.63
CA ARG A 196 -13.21 -4.49 -0.76
C ARG A 196 -14.05 -4.72 0.49
N SER A 197 -14.02 -5.93 1.06
CA SER A 197 -14.79 -6.26 2.27
C SER A 197 -14.40 -5.38 3.47
N LEU A 198 -13.11 -5.06 3.62
CA LEU A 198 -12.65 -4.14 4.65
C LEU A 198 -13.18 -2.72 4.39
N ALA A 199 -13.06 -2.22 3.16
CA ALA A 199 -13.56 -0.90 2.78
C ALA A 199 -15.08 -0.75 3.00
N GLU A 200 -15.87 -1.74 2.58
CA GLU A 200 -17.34 -1.75 2.75
C GLU A 200 -17.75 -1.78 4.23
N SER A 201 -16.92 -2.35 5.11
CA SER A 201 -17.12 -2.32 6.57
C SER A 201 -16.65 -1.02 7.25
N GLY A 202 -16.22 -0.02 6.47
CA GLY A 202 -15.64 1.23 6.99
C GLY A 202 -14.27 1.07 7.64
N HIS A 203 -13.53 0.01 7.32
CA HIS A 203 -12.19 -0.23 7.82
C HIS A 203 -11.13 0.41 6.91
N TYR A 204 -10.47 1.47 7.39
CA TYR A 204 -9.43 2.17 6.64
C TYR A 204 -8.14 2.37 7.47
N PRO A 205 -6.95 2.22 6.85
CA PRO A 205 -6.71 1.71 5.50
C PRO A 205 -7.20 0.27 5.32
N ALA A 206 -7.78 -0.06 4.16
CA ALA A 206 -8.40 -1.36 3.91
C ALA A 206 -7.38 -2.47 3.59
N VAL A 207 -6.25 -2.51 4.31
CA VAL A 207 -5.14 -3.43 4.05
C VAL A 207 -5.50 -4.83 4.55
N ASP A 208 -5.51 -5.78 3.62
CA ASP A 208 -5.65 -7.19 3.94
C ASP A 208 -4.30 -7.75 4.40
N ILE A 209 -4.16 -8.05 5.69
CA ILE A 209 -2.90 -8.53 6.25
C ILE A 209 -2.55 -9.93 5.75
N GLU A 210 -3.54 -10.81 5.55
CA GLU A 210 -3.29 -12.19 5.11
C GLU A 210 -2.83 -12.23 3.66
N ALA A 211 -3.48 -11.43 2.81
CA ALA A 211 -3.14 -11.35 1.39
C ALA A 211 -1.90 -10.47 1.10
N SER A 212 -1.40 -9.71 2.09
CA SER A 212 -0.23 -8.83 1.94
C SER A 212 1.06 -9.46 2.48
N VAL A 213 2.17 -9.23 1.78
CA VAL A 213 3.49 -9.76 2.15
C VAL A 213 4.61 -8.81 1.76
N SER A 214 5.64 -8.72 2.60
CA SER A 214 6.94 -8.12 2.27
C SER A 214 8.00 -9.20 2.34
N ARG A 215 8.72 -9.46 1.24
CA ARG A 215 9.75 -10.51 1.20
C ARG A 215 11.05 -10.07 1.90
N LEU A 216 11.18 -8.79 2.21
CA LEU A 216 12.37 -8.23 2.86
C LEU A 216 12.18 -7.95 4.36
N MET A 217 10.99 -8.21 4.92
CA MET A 217 10.70 -7.97 6.34
C MET A 217 11.74 -8.61 7.26
N SER A 218 12.08 -9.88 7.00
CA SER A 218 13.03 -10.65 7.82
C SER A 218 14.46 -10.12 7.80
N GLN A 219 14.78 -9.27 6.82
CA GLN A 219 16.09 -8.65 6.67
C GLN A 219 16.19 -7.29 7.36
N VAL A 220 15.04 -6.66 7.68
CA VAL A 220 15.00 -5.30 8.23
C VAL A 220 14.34 -5.19 9.60
N ALA A 221 13.57 -6.19 10.02
CA ALA A 221 12.94 -6.26 11.33
C ALA A 221 13.80 -7.06 12.32
N SER A 222 13.79 -6.67 13.59
CA SER A 222 14.40 -7.48 14.66
C SER A 222 13.64 -8.79 14.88
N ASP A 223 14.29 -9.79 15.47
CA ASP A 223 13.64 -11.09 15.77
C ASP A 223 12.38 -10.91 16.62
N GLU A 224 12.42 -10.02 17.62
CA GLU A 224 11.25 -9.70 18.45
C GLU A 224 10.10 -9.11 17.61
N HIS A 225 10.40 -8.15 16.73
CA HIS A 225 9.39 -7.55 15.84
C HIS A 225 8.79 -8.61 14.91
N GLN A 226 9.62 -9.49 14.33
CA GLN A 226 9.16 -10.58 13.48
C GLN A 226 8.23 -11.54 14.23
N GLN A 227 8.59 -11.95 15.45
CA GLN A 227 7.76 -12.83 16.29
C GLN A 227 6.41 -12.20 16.64
N LEU A 228 6.41 -10.91 16.99
CA LEU A 228 5.18 -10.18 17.28
C LEU A 228 4.26 -10.09 16.05
N ALA A 229 4.81 -9.82 14.87
CA ALA A 229 4.05 -9.75 13.63
C ALA A 229 3.51 -11.12 13.20
N GLN A 230 4.29 -12.19 13.38
CA GLN A 230 3.84 -13.57 13.14
C GLN A 230 2.70 -13.96 14.08
N ARG A 231 2.80 -13.63 15.38
CA ARG A 231 1.72 -13.88 16.33
C ARG A 231 0.45 -13.11 15.97
N PHE A 232 0.57 -11.83 15.59
CA PHE A 232 -0.56 -11.04 15.11
C PHE A 232 -1.24 -11.71 13.92
N ARG A 233 -0.46 -12.12 12.91
CA ARG A 233 -0.97 -12.81 11.70
C ARG A 233 -1.66 -14.12 12.04
N ARG A 234 -1.09 -14.92 12.95
CA ARG A 234 -1.70 -16.17 13.42
C ARG A 234 -3.08 -15.89 14.01
N LEU A 235 -3.16 -15.02 15.03
CA LEU A 235 -4.44 -14.70 15.68
C LEU A 235 -5.45 -14.10 14.70
N TYR A 236 -5.00 -13.22 13.79
CA TYR A 236 -5.86 -12.65 12.76
C TYR A 236 -6.46 -13.76 11.90
N SER A 237 -5.64 -14.72 11.47
CA SER A 237 -6.08 -15.84 10.65
C SER A 237 -7.05 -16.79 11.36
N HIS A 238 -6.80 -17.12 12.64
CA HIS A 238 -7.75 -17.92 13.44
C HIS A 238 -9.10 -17.24 13.57
N TYR A 239 -9.11 -15.92 13.81
CA TYR A 239 -10.37 -15.18 13.88
C TYR A 239 -11.10 -15.19 12.52
N ARG A 240 -10.39 -14.86 11.43
CA ARG A 240 -10.97 -14.81 10.08
C ARG A 240 -11.51 -16.17 9.64
N GLY A 241 -10.78 -17.25 9.88
CA GLY A 241 -11.21 -18.61 9.54
C GLY A 241 -12.45 -19.10 10.29
N ASN A 242 -12.77 -18.50 11.45
CA ASN A 242 -13.93 -18.85 12.28
C ASN A 242 -14.98 -17.74 12.36
N GLU A 243 -14.85 -16.66 11.59
CA GLU A 243 -15.67 -15.45 11.73
C GLU A 243 -17.18 -15.74 11.62
N ASP A 244 -17.58 -16.61 10.69
CA ASP A 244 -18.98 -16.99 10.50
C ASP A 244 -19.53 -17.77 11.70
N LEU A 245 -18.77 -18.72 12.25
CA LEU A 245 -19.17 -19.49 13.43
C LEU A 245 -19.32 -18.61 14.66
N ILE A 246 -18.42 -17.62 14.80
CA ILE A 246 -18.46 -16.63 15.87
C ILE A 246 -19.68 -15.72 15.72
N LYS A 247 -19.92 -15.18 14.52
CA LYS A 247 -21.06 -14.29 14.23
C LYS A 247 -22.41 -14.98 14.40
N LEU A 248 -22.50 -16.26 14.05
CA LEU A 248 -23.71 -17.07 14.25
C LEU A 248 -23.91 -17.51 15.71
N GLY A 249 -22.94 -17.26 16.60
CA GLY A 249 -23.02 -17.65 18.02
C GLY A 249 -22.87 -19.15 18.26
N VAL A 250 -22.36 -19.90 17.28
CA VAL A 250 -22.21 -21.38 17.35
C VAL A 250 -20.87 -21.76 17.98
N TYR A 251 -19.87 -20.89 17.91
CA TYR A 251 -18.56 -21.12 18.52
C TYR A 251 -18.65 -21.23 20.05
N GLN A 252 -18.05 -22.27 20.63
CA GLN A 252 -18.04 -22.53 22.07
C GLN A 252 -16.67 -22.20 22.65
N LYS A 253 -16.63 -21.31 23.64
CA LYS A 253 -15.40 -20.99 24.38
C LYS A 253 -14.78 -22.26 24.99
N GLY A 254 -13.47 -22.42 24.84
CA GLY A 254 -12.70 -23.56 25.31
C GLY A 254 -12.59 -24.71 24.29
N SER A 255 -13.27 -24.62 23.14
CA SER A 255 -13.16 -25.63 22.06
C SER A 255 -11.83 -25.54 21.32
N ASP A 256 -11.32 -24.33 21.09
CA ASP A 256 -10.01 -24.08 20.51
C ASP A 256 -9.32 -22.91 21.24
N PRO A 257 -8.23 -23.18 22.00
CA PRO A 257 -7.49 -22.15 22.71
C PRO A 257 -6.96 -21.02 21.80
N GLU A 258 -6.58 -21.32 20.55
CA GLU A 258 -6.05 -20.30 19.64
C GLU A 258 -7.16 -19.36 19.14
N THR A 259 -8.33 -19.92 18.79
CA THR A 259 -9.51 -19.12 18.43
C THR A 259 -10.05 -18.32 19.62
N ASP A 260 -10.01 -18.87 20.84
CA ASP A 260 -10.35 -18.12 22.06
C ASP A 260 -9.45 -16.90 22.27
N GLU A 261 -8.13 -17.06 22.10
CA GLU A 261 -7.18 -15.96 22.17
C GLU A 261 -7.45 -14.93 21.06
N ALA A 262 -7.71 -15.39 19.84
CA ALA A 262 -8.00 -14.54 18.70
C ALA A 262 -9.28 -13.71 18.90
N ILE A 263 -10.36 -14.30 19.42
CA ILE A 263 -11.61 -13.61 19.76
C ILE A 263 -11.35 -12.50 20.80
N GLN A 264 -10.54 -12.78 21.81
CA GLN A 264 -10.20 -11.81 22.86
C GLN A 264 -9.35 -10.66 22.32
N ALA A 265 -8.38 -10.95 21.46
CA ALA A 265 -7.48 -9.95 20.87
C ALA A 265 -8.16 -9.10 19.78
N TRP A 266 -9.22 -9.61 19.15
CA TRP A 266 -9.82 -9.03 17.95
C TRP A 266 -10.17 -7.54 18.05
N PRO A 267 -10.84 -7.03 19.11
CA PRO A 267 -11.18 -5.61 19.19
C PRO A 267 -9.94 -4.69 19.19
N LEU A 268 -8.86 -5.13 19.83
CA LEU A 268 -7.59 -4.37 19.86
C LEU A 268 -6.88 -4.44 18.51
N MET A 269 -6.90 -5.60 17.85
CA MET A 269 -6.32 -5.77 16.52
C MET A 269 -7.06 -4.92 15.47
N GLN A 270 -8.39 -4.85 15.52
CA GLN A 270 -9.16 -4.00 14.62
C GLN A 270 -8.82 -2.52 14.80
N ARG A 271 -8.69 -2.05 16.04
CA ARG A 271 -8.25 -0.67 16.33
C ARG A 271 -6.83 -0.42 15.85
N PHE A 272 -5.94 -1.39 16.04
CA PHE A 272 -4.55 -1.30 15.58
C PHE A 272 -4.44 -1.20 14.05
N LEU A 273 -5.29 -1.88 13.29
CA LEU A 273 -5.23 -1.87 11.83
C LEU A 273 -5.83 -0.59 11.20
N ARG A 274 -6.80 0.04 11.87
CA ARG A 274 -7.41 1.29 11.41
C ARG A 274 -6.51 2.47 11.70
N GLN A 275 -6.43 3.44 10.80
CA GLN A 275 -5.65 4.66 10.99
C GLN A 275 -6.31 5.82 10.25
N ALA A 276 -6.41 6.98 10.89
CA ALA A 276 -7.00 8.16 10.23
C ALA A 276 -6.07 8.71 9.13
N PRO A 277 -6.58 9.30 8.03
CA PRO A 277 -5.75 9.80 6.93
C PRO A 277 -4.72 10.86 7.30
N GLY A 278 -4.99 11.64 8.36
CA GLY A 278 -4.07 12.65 8.90
C GLY A 278 -3.19 12.14 10.05
N GLU A 279 -3.44 10.94 10.56
CA GLU A 279 -2.62 10.33 11.61
C GLU A 279 -1.33 9.80 10.98
N ARG A 280 -0.18 10.16 11.57
CA ARG A 280 1.13 9.60 11.23
C ARG A 280 1.57 8.72 12.38
N VAL A 281 1.98 7.49 12.06
CA VAL A 281 2.51 6.55 13.06
C VAL A 281 3.85 6.03 12.57
N SER A 282 4.90 6.37 13.31
CA SER A 282 6.26 5.99 12.97
C SER A 282 6.48 4.47 13.08
N VAL A 283 7.56 3.96 12.50
CA VAL A 283 7.96 2.55 12.66
C VAL A 283 8.12 2.19 14.14
N SER A 284 8.80 3.02 14.92
CA SER A 284 9.00 2.79 16.36
C SER A 284 7.68 2.74 17.14
N GLU A 285 6.76 3.66 16.87
CA GLU A 285 5.44 3.67 17.51
C GLU A 285 4.60 2.48 17.09
N SER A 286 4.65 2.11 15.80
CA SER A 286 3.94 0.96 15.24
C SER A 286 4.38 -0.35 15.92
N ILE A 287 5.69 -0.54 16.10
CA ILE A 287 6.25 -1.70 16.81
C ILE A 287 5.89 -1.68 18.29
N ALA A 288 5.96 -0.52 18.94
CA ALA A 288 5.58 -0.40 20.36
C ALA A 288 4.09 -0.68 20.60
N GLN A 289 3.21 -0.24 19.69
CA GLN A 289 1.78 -0.56 19.72
C GLN A 289 1.54 -2.05 19.47
N LEU A 290 2.23 -2.65 18.48
CA LEU A 290 2.15 -4.09 18.19
C LEU A 290 2.57 -4.92 19.41
N ARG A 291 3.68 -4.54 20.06
CA ARG A 291 4.15 -5.18 21.29
C ARG A 291 3.09 -5.14 22.38
N ARG A 292 2.48 -3.98 22.64
CA ARG A 292 1.44 -3.81 23.66
C ARG A 292 0.25 -4.74 23.44
N ILE A 293 -0.30 -4.78 22.22
CA ILE A 293 -1.48 -5.59 21.92
C ILE A 293 -1.18 -7.10 21.94
N MET A 294 0.04 -7.52 21.55
CA MET A 294 0.41 -8.92 21.57
C MET A 294 0.82 -9.39 22.97
N GLN A 295 1.37 -8.53 23.82
CA GLN A 295 1.76 -8.89 25.19
C GLN A 295 0.64 -8.68 26.22
N GLY A 296 -0.57 -8.28 25.79
CA GLY A 296 -1.71 -8.09 26.69
C GLY A 296 -1.62 -6.84 27.58
N ALA A 297 -0.69 -5.94 27.31
CA ALA A 297 -0.60 -4.65 27.99
C ALA A 297 -1.61 -3.69 27.35
N LEU A 298 -2.81 -3.62 27.92
CA LEU A 298 -3.83 -2.64 27.55
C LEU A 298 -3.25 -1.21 27.74
N PRO A 299 -3.43 -0.29 26.76
CA PRO A 299 -3.33 1.12 27.07
C PRO A 299 -4.38 1.46 28.14
N ALA A 300 -3.97 2.14 29.20
CA ALA A 300 -4.92 2.86 30.04
C ALA A 300 -5.62 3.90 29.15
N ASP A 301 -6.93 3.73 29.02
CA ASP A 301 -7.95 4.67 28.58
C ASP A 301 -7.44 6.05 28.08
N GLU A 302 -7.49 6.28 26.76
CA GLU A 302 -7.48 7.64 26.19
C GLU A 302 -8.93 8.17 26.18
N SER A 303 -9.52 8.34 27.36
CA SER A 303 -10.80 9.04 27.56
C SER A 303 -10.60 10.56 27.54
N GLY A 304 -10.08 11.08 26.42
CA GLY A 304 -9.72 12.49 26.25
C GLY A 304 -10.31 13.22 25.04
N LEU A 305 -11.21 12.60 24.28
CA LEU A 305 -11.83 13.22 23.10
C LEU A 305 -13.34 12.98 23.08
N GLU A 306 -14.06 13.60 24.02
CA GLU A 306 -15.46 13.97 23.77
C GLU A 306 -15.50 15.35 23.08
N PRO A 307 -16.27 15.52 21.99
CA PRO A 307 -16.54 16.83 21.45
C PRO A 307 -17.52 17.56 22.39
N ASP A 308 -17.07 18.68 22.96
CA ASP A 308 -17.92 19.59 23.74
C ASP A 308 -18.98 20.21 22.82
N LEU A 309 -20.15 19.57 22.77
CA LEU A 309 -21.34 20.02 22.05
C LEU A 309 -22.42 20.46 23.02
N ARG A 310 -22.11 21.27 24.05
CA ARG A 310 -23.14 22.02 24.80
C ARG A 310 -22.65 23.32 25.42
N GLN A 311 -22.28 24.34 24.64
CA GLN A 311 -22.45 25.75 25.07
C GLN A 311 -22.71 26.68 23.88
N SER A 312 -23.97 26.82 23.47
CA SER A 312 -24.51 28.10 22.96
C SER A 312 -26.00 28.15 23.25
N GLY A 313 -26.31 28.71 24.40
CA GLY A 313 -27.66 29.01 24.86
C GLY A 313 -27.61 30.26 25.73
N ALA A 314 -27.52 31.42 25.06
CA ALA A 314 -27.93 32.74 25.51
C ALA A 314 -27.95 33.67 24.29
#